data_AF-A0A5A7S5K9-F1
#
_entry.id   AF-A0A5A7S5K9-F1
#
_cell.length_a   1.000
_cell.length_b   1.000
_cell.length_c   1.000
_cell.angle_alpha   90.00
_cell.angle_beta   90.00
_cell.angle_gamma   90.00
#
_symmetry.space_group_name_H-M   'P 1'
#
loop_
_entity.id
_entity.type
_entity.pdbx_description
1 polymer ?
#
loop_
_entity_poly.entity_id
_entity_poly.type
_entity_poly.pdbx_seq_one_letter_code
_entity_poly.pdbx_strand_id
1 'polypeptide(L)'
;MTSVCEITRFDDVADTDALRNEIDYLDQQILAAVKRRSELSQLAGRRQLSTTSARAQQRHELAVLQRFRELGPEGRSLGMALLRLGRGRTTSRIG
;
A
#
# COMPACT_ATOMS: atom_id res chain seq x y z
N MET A 1 -17.77 38.48 -20.92
CA MET A 1 -18.23 37.20 -20.35
C MET A 1 -17.32 36.12 -20.92
N THR A 2 -16.13 35.99 -20.33
CA THR A 2 -15.02 35.23 -20.89
C THR A 2 -14.94 33.86 -20.22
N SER A 3 -14.78 32.83 -21.06
CA SER A 3 -14.25 31.49 -20.77
C SER A 3 -14.92 30.63 -19.71
N VAL A 4 -15.76 29.70 -20.19
CA VAL A 4 -16.07 28.42 -19.51
C VAL A 4 -15.71 27.20 -20.39
N CYS A 5 -15.07 27.39 -21.56
CA CYS A 5 -14.88 26.28 -22.52
C CYS A 5 -13.43 26.08 -22.99
N GLU A 6 -12.48 26.12 -22.06
CA GLU A 6 -11.07 25.88 -22.38
C GLU A 6 -10.42 24.93 -21.35
N ILE A 7 -11.01 23.75 -21.16
CA ILE A 7 -10.37 22.66 -20.38
C ILE A 7 -10.24 21.36 -21.18
N THR A 8 -10.89 21.20 -22.33
CA THR A 8 -10.80 19.94 -23.10
C THR A 8 -10.26 20.17 -24.51
N ARG A 9 -8.96 20.43 -24.60
CA ARG A 9 -8.15 20.02 -25.76
C ARG A 9 -6.80 19.53 -25.26
N PHE A 10 -6.83 18.29 -24.81
CA PHE A 10 -5.68 17.42 -24.63
C PHE A 10 -5.94 16.25 -25.59
N ASP A 11 -4.97 15.90 -26.43
CA ASP A 11 -5.14 14.93 -27.51
C ASP A 11 -5.46 13.55 -26.91
N ASP A 12 -6.75 13.16 -26.95
CA ASP A 12 -7.38 12.14 -26.09
C ASP A 12 -6.67 10.77 -26.04
N VAL A 13 -5.91 10.38 -27.08
CA VAL A 13 -5.18 9.09 -27.11
C VAL A 13 -3.77 9.22 -26.55
N ALA A 14 -3.04 10.29 -26.90
CA ALA A 14 -1.67 10.51 -26.42
C ALA A 14 -1.65 10.77 -24.91
N ASP A 15 -2.65 11.50 -24.40
CA ASP A 15 -2.79 11.75 -22.97
C ASP A 15 -3.27 10.51 -22.20
N THR A 16 -4.14 9.68 -22.80
CA THR A 16 -4.56 8.42 -22.14
C THR A 16 -3.40 7.43 -22.02
N ASP A 17 -2.56 7.29 -23.05
CA ASP A 17 -1.41 6.39 -22.99
C ASP A 17 -0.30 6.92 -22.08
N ALA A 18 -0.08 8.24 -22.05
CA ALA A 18 0.82 8.86 -21.07
C ALA A 18 0.34 8.64 -19.62
N LEU A 19 -0.96 8.80 -19.35
CA LEU A 19 -1.55 8.52 -18.04
C LEU A 19 -1.39 7.05 -17.64
N ARG A 20 -1.59 6.11 -18.57
CA ARG A 20 -1.38 4.67 -18.31
C ARG A 20 0.07 4.35 -17.98
N ASN A 21 1.02 4.92 -18.73
CA ASN A 21 2.44 4.73 -18.45
C ASN A 21 2.83 5.27 -17.08
N GLU A 22 2.28 6.41 -16.67
CA GLU A 22 2.50 6.97 -15.34
C GLU A 22 1.88 6.08 -14.24
N ILE A 23 0.68 5.55 -14.47
CA ILE A 23 0.04 4.59 -13.57
C ILE A 23 0.90 3.33 -13.43
N ASP A 24 1.38 2.76 -14.53
CA ASP A 24 2.23 1.56 -14.52
C ASP A 24 3.55 1.82 -13.77
N TYR A 25 4.13 3.00 -13.92
CA TYR A 25 5.31 3.42 -13.19
C TYR A 25 5.04 3.54 -11.68
N LEU A 26 3.92 4.17 -11.29
CA LEU A 26 3.49 4.25 -9.90
C LEU A 26 3.21 2.87 -9.31
N ASP A 27 2.58 1.98 -10.06
CA ASP A 27 2.30 0.61 -9.63
C ASP A 27 3.59 -0.19 -9.39
N GLN A 28 4.61 -0.02 -10.23
CA GLN A 28 5.92 -0.62 -10.00
C GLN A 28 6.55 -0.11 -8.69
N GLN A 29 6.46 1.19 -8.43
CA GLN A 29 6.96 1.79 -7.19
C GLN A 29 6.19 1.29 -5.96
N ILE A 30 4.85 1.21 -6.04
CA ILE A 30 4.00 0.65 -4.98
C ILE A 30 4.39 -0.81 -4.72
N LEU A 31 4.53 -1.64 -5.75
CA LEU A 31 4.93 -3.03 -5.62
C LEU A 31 6.30 -3.18 -4.95
N ALA A 32 7.29 -2.39 -5.36
CA ALA A 32 8.62 -2.39 -4.76
C ALA A 32 8.55 -1.99 -3.27
N ALA A 33 7.81 -0.92 -2.95
CA ALA A 33 7.62 -0.46 -1.58
C ALA A 33 6.91 -1.50 -0.71
N VAL A 34 5.86 -2.15 -1.22
CA VAL A 34 5.11 -3.20 -0.52
C VAL A 34 6.00 -4.41 -0.22
N LYS A 35 6.78 -4.88 -1.19
CA LYS A 35 7.75 -5.98 -0.98
C LYS A 35 8.73 -5.64 0.12
N ARG A 36 9.37 -4.47 0.03
CA ARG A 36 10.37 -4.03 1.01
C ARG A 36 9.76 -3.85 2.40
N ARG A 37 8.59 -3.23 2.51
CA ARG A 37 7.86 -3.08 3.77
C ARG A 37 7.54 -4.43 4.40
N SER A 38 7.17 -5.42 3.59
CA SER A 38 6.84 -6.76 4.05
C SER A 38 8.06 -7.49 4.60
N GLU A 39 9.20 -7.43 3.91
CA GLU A 39 10.48 -7.97 4.40
C GLU A 39 10.88 -7.36 5.76
N LEU A 40 10.81 -6.03 5.86
CA LEU A 40 11.13 -5.31 7.09
C LEU A 40 10.18 -5.67 8.22
N SER A 41 8.88 -5.83 7.94
CA SER A 41 7.88 -6.22 8.93
C SER A 41 8.15 -7.65 9.45
N GLN A 42 8.51 -8.59 8.58
CA GLN A 42 8.86 -9.95 8.97
C GLN A 42 10.16 -9.99 9.79
N LEU A 43 11.18 -9.22 9.38
CA LEU A 43 12.43 -9.08 10.13
C LEU A 43 12.21 -8.47 11.51
N ALA A 44 11.35 -7.45 11.62
CA ALA A 44 10.98 -6.85 12.90
C ALA A 44 10.20 -7.85 13.76
N GLY A 45 9.20 -8.54 13.19
CA GLY A 45 8.41 -9.55 13.87
C GLY A 45 9.27 -10.69 14.45
N ARG A 46 10.22 -11.22 13.67
CA ARG A 46 11.16 -12.26 14.15
C ARG A 46 11.96 -11.83 15.37
N ARG A 47 12.38 -10.57 15.44
CA ARG A 47 13.10 -10.01 16.60
C ARG A 47 12.18 -9.81 17.81
N GLN A 48 10.89 -9.62 17.58
CA GLN A 48 9.90 -9.32 18.61
C GLN A 48 9.25 -10.55 19.25
N LEU A 49 9.33 -11.73 18.60
CA LEU A 49 8.74 -12.99 19.08
C LEU A 49 9.10 -13.35 20.53
N SER A 50 10.28 -12.94 21.02
CA SER A 50 10.74 -13.19 22.39
C SER A 50 10.62 -11.99 23.34
N THR A 51 10.27 -10.80 22.82
CA THR A 51 10.56 -9.52 23.52
C THR A 51 9.36 -8.58 23.59
N THR A 52 8.35 -8.75 22.75
CA THR A 52 7.21 -7.81 22.65
C THR A 52 5.93 -8.41 23.21
N SER A 53 5.24 -7.64 24.06
CA SER A 53 3.93 -8.03 24.59
C SER A 53 2.83 -7.95 23.53
N ALA A 54 1.82 -8.82 23.64
CA ALA A 54 0.66 -8.82 22.73
C ALA A 54 -0.03 -7.44 22.62
N ARG A 55 -0.06 -6.67 23.71
CA ARG A 55 -0.62 -5.30 23.71
C ARG A 55 0.19 -4.32 22.86
N ALA A 56 1.52 -4.41 22.89
CA ALA A 56 2.38 -3.54 22.08
C ALA A 56 2.25 -3.85 20.59
N GLN A 57 2.18 -5.14 20.23
CA GLN A 57 1.90 -5.58 18.87
C GLN A 57 0.55 -5.05 18.38
N GLN A 58 -0.51 -5.20 19.17
CA GLN A 58 -1.84 -4.70 18.81
C GLN A 58 -1.86 -3.18 18.61
N ARG A 59 -1.16 -2.40 19.45
CA ARG A 59 -1.04 -0.95 19.27
C ARG A 59 -0.34 -0.58 17.96
N HIS A 60 0.72 -1.29 17.59
CA HIS A 60 1.39 -1.09 16.32
C HIS A 60 0.45 -1.34 15.13
N GLU A 61 -0.31 -2.43 15.17
CA GLU A 61 -1.27 -2.76 14.11
C GLU A 61 -2.36 -1.70 13.97
N LEU A 62 -2.89 -1.20 15.09
CA LEU A 62 -3.86 -0.10 15.08
C LEU A 62 -3.26 1.19 14.49
N ALA A 63 -2.00 1.51 14.81
CA ALA A 63 -1.32 2.68 14.26
C ALA A 63 -1.13 2.58 12.74
N VAL A 64 -0.82 1.38 12.22
CA VAL A 64 -0.78 1.14 10.77
C VAL A 64 -2.16 1.42 10.16
N LEU A 65 -3.22 0.83 10.72
CA LEU A 65 -4.57 1.04 10.18
C LEU A 65 -4.97 2.52 10.22
N GLN A 66 -4.64 3.24 11.28
CA GLN A 66 -4.93 4.67 11.39
C GLN A 66 -4.25 5.48 10.29
N ARG A 67 -2.98 5.19 9.97
CA ARG A 67 -2.24 5.88 8.91
C ARG A 67 -2.91 5.71 7.54
N PHE A 68 -3.38 4.52 7.21
CA PHE A 68 -4.01 4.28 5.92
C PHE A 68 -5.43 4.83 5.82
N ARG A 69 -6.05 5.32 6.91
CA ARG A 69 -7.40 5.95 6.84
C ARG A 69 -7.44 7.22 5.99
N GLU A 70 -6.30 7.83 5.70
CA GLU A 70 -6.19 8.97 4.77
C GLU A 70 -6.70 8.63 3.37
N LEU A 71 -6.68 7.35 2.99
CA LEU A 71 -7.23 6.85 1.71
C LEU A 71 -8.72 6.45 1.81
N GLY A 72 -9.43 6.88 2.85
CA GLY A 72 -10.85 6.57 3.02
C GLY A 72 -11.13 5.09 3.38
N PRO A 73 -12.32 4.56 3.01
CA PRO A 73 -12.74 3.19 3.31
C PRO A 73 -11.75 2.12 2.82
N GLU A 74 -11.22 2.30 1.60
CA GLU A 74 -10.31 1.39 0.90
C GLU A 74 -8.94 1.34 1.60
N GLY A 75 -8.54 2.46 2.20
CA GLY A 75 -7.31 2.56 2.97
C GLY A 75 -7.22 1.55 4.11
N ARG A 76 -8.33 1.31 4.82
CA ARG A 76 -8.35 0.28 5.87
C ARG A 76 -8.06 -1.10 5.30
N SER A 77 -8.62 -1.43 4.14
CA SER A 77 -8.39 -2.71 3.45
C SER A 77 -6.94 -2.87 3.01
N LEU A 78 -6.34 -1.79 2.47
CA LEU A 78 -4.92 -1.76 2.12
C LEU A 78 -4.02 -1.97 3.34
N GLY A 79 -4.28 -1.25 4.44
CA GLY A 79 -3.54 -1.42 5.70
C GLY A 79 -3.64 -2.85 6.24
N MET A 80 -4.83 -3.46 6.18
CA MET A 80 -5.03 -4.86 6.56
C MET A 80 -4.25 -5.83 5.65
N ALA A 81 -4.22 -5.60 4.33
CA ALA A 81 -3.43 -6.41 3.41
C ALA A 81 -1.93 -6.35 3.74
N LEU A 82 -1.41 -5.16 4.00
CA LEU A 82 -0.03 -4.92 4.39
C LEU A 82 0.36 -5.59 5.72
N LEU A 83 -0.53 -5.60 6.71
CA LEU A 83 -0.31 -6.32 7.96
C LEU A 83 -0.27 -7.85 7.75
N ARG A 84 -1.12 -8.39 6.87
CA ARG A 84 -1.09 -9.83 6.54
C ARG A 84 0.20 -10.23 5.83
N LEU A 85 0.68 -9.43 4.87
CA LEU A 85 1.95 -9.67 4.18
C LEU A 85 3.15 -9.64 5.14
N GLY A 86 3.14 -8.73 6.11
CA GLY A 86 4.23 -8.53 7.07
C GLY A 86 4.34 -9.60 8.16
N ARG A 87 3.29 -10.36 8.46
CA ARG A 87 3.35 -11.47 9.44
C ARG A 87 3.94 -12.75 8.84
N GLY A 88 4.20 -12.76 7.53
CA GLY A 88 4.57 -13.95 6.77
C GLY A 88 3.33 -14.82 6.49
N ARG A 89 3.33 -15.55 5.38
CA ARG A 89 2.46 -16.73 5.29
C ARG A 89 3.03 -17.72 6.28
N THR A 90 2.21 -18.24 7.20
CA THR A 90 2.44 -19.59 7.71
C THR A 90 2.53 -20.45 6.46
N THR A 91 3.73 -20.88 6.10
CA THR A 91 3.95 -21.61 4.86
C THR A 91 3.27 -22.97 5.00
N SER A 92 2.02 -23.09 4.56
CA SER A 92 1.62 -24.33 3.92
C SER A 92 2.35 -24.36 2.59
N ARG A 93 3.44 -25.12 2.63
CA ARG A 93 4.28 -25.54 1.53
C ARG A 93 3.39 -26.27 0.50
N ILE A 94 3.57 -25.96 -0.79
CA ILE A 94 3.23 -26.76 -1.98
C ILE A 94 1.73 -26.93 -2.31
N GLY A 95 1.44 -26.75 -3.59
CA GLY A 95 0.14 -26.92 -4.26
C GLY A 95 0.18 -26.15 -5.56
#